data_AF-W6QHB3-F1
#
_entry.id   AF-W6QHB3-F1
#
_cell.length_a   1.000
_cell.length_b   1.000
_cell.length_c   1.000
_cell.angle_alpha   90.00
_cell.angle_beta   90.00
_cell.angle_gamma   90.00
#
_symmetry.space_group_name_H-M   'P 1'
#
loop_
_entity.id
_entity.type
_entity.pdbx_description
1 polymer ?
#
loop_
_entity_poly.entity_id
_entity_poly.type
_entity_poly.pdbx_seq_one_letter_code
_entity_poly.pdbx_strand_id
1 'polypeptide(L)'
;MAPLIQTLVSGLALVSSVIAQESDCLVDSQILVDPYLYDFPRLGGNGAAQFAMRPCHGFKLEEATIDQIQAELKNGTFTGVQLLECYMDRVHQTQPYLNAILQVNPDAFTIAKKLDEERAAGTVRGPLHGIPFIVKDNIASKDRLETTAGSWALLGNVVPRDSHVVHGMRKAGALLLGKAALSEWADMRSNNYSEGFSARGGQCRSAYNFTVNPGGSSTGSGVAVAANLVPIALGTETDGSVINPAQRNSIVGIKPTVGLTSRAGVIPESTHQDTVGTFGKTVRDAVYALDAIYGIDPRDNYTSAQEGLTPVGGYTQFLSNQTALKGAVFGIPWKSFWALGDADQIAQLLDLVKLIESAGATVINGTELPHYKEIVSPDGWNWDYGTTRGYSNESSYSYIKVDFYNNLRDYLSEVENTNVRSVEDLVQYNIDNYGSEGGLPGIHPAFGSGQDGLIASLESKGIMNETYFQALEFCRRTTREEGIDAALKHGNRTLDGLLVPPDVAQSVEIAAQAGYPVITVPGGVSDVSGMPFGLAIMNTAFSEATLIKYASAIEDLKKNHGAKYDRALPEWRGYLQRPLPVAF
;
A
#
# COMPACT_ATOMS: atom_id res chain seq x y z
N MET A 1 -92.04 43.15 2.72
CA MET A 1 -93.01 42.39 3.52
C MET A 1 -92.29 41.18 4.09
N ALA A 2 -92.06 41.16 5.40
CA ALA A 2 -91.93 39.90 6.13
C ALA A 2 -93.33 39.22 6.15
N PRO A 3 -93.52 37.94 6.58
CA PRO A 3 -92.56 37.12 7.33
C PRO A 3 -92.63 35.56 7.16
N LEU A 4 -91.83 34.88 8.00
CA LEU A 4 -92.17 33.65 8.78
C LEU A 4 -92.15 32.28 8.04
N ILE A 5 -91.74 31.14 8.60
CA ILE A 5 -91.04 30.70 9.83
C ILE A 5 -90.85 29.16 9.76
N GLN A 6 -89.76 28.63 10.36
CA GLN A 6 -89.52 27.31 11.03
C GLN A 6 -89.98 25.99 10.32
N THR A 7 -89.31 24.83 10.41
CA THR A 7 -88.65 24.19 11.57
C THR A 7 -87.81 22.98 11.11
N LEU A 8 -86.88 22.57 11.97
CA LEU A 8 -85.81 21.57 11.84
C LEU A 8 -86.23 20.07 11.89
N VAL A 9 -85.37 19.23 11.27
CA VAL A 9 -84.85 17.89 11.72
C VAL A 9 -85.81 16.69 11.53
N SER A 10 -85.46 15.53 10.95
CA SER A 10 -84.19 14.78 10.75
C SER A 10 -84.44 13.58 9.82
N GLY A 11 -83.42 13.09 9.09
CA GLY A 11 -83.44 11.71 8.55
C GLY A 11 -82.51 11.43 7.37
N LEU A 12 -81.28 11.02 7.69
CA LEU A 12 -80.27 10.27 6.92
C LEU A 12 -80.55 9.90 5.45
N ALA A 13 -79.65 10.34 4.55
CA ALA A 13 -78.63 9.51 3.87
C ALA A 13 -78.23 10.17 2.53
N LEU A 14 -77.22 11.06 2.57
CA LEU A 14 -76.56 11.55 1.38
C LEU A 14 -75.67 10.43 0.82
N VAL A 15 -76.19 9.74 -0.20
CA VAL A 15 -75.36 9.02 -1.15
C VAL A 15 -74.74 10.06 -2.08
N SER A 16 -73.59 10.57 -1.69
CA SER A 16 -72.68 11.25 -2.60
C SER A 16 -71.35 10.53 -2.48
N SER A 17 -71.14 9.63 -3.44
CA SER A 17 -69.91 8.88 -3.69
C SER A 17 -68.72 9.83 -3.75
N VAL A 18 -68.02 9.97 -2.64
CA VAL A 18 -66.62 10.39 -2.66
C VAL A 18 -65.87 9.17 -3.18
N ILE A 19 -65.54 9.20 -4.47
CA ILE A 19 -64.43 8.37 -4.98
C ILE A 19 -63.22 8.87 -4.19
N ALA A 20 -62.87 8.14 -3.13
CA ALA A 20 -61.54 8.19 -2.58
C ALA A 20 -60.64 7.76 -3.74
N GLN A 21 -60.01 8.74 -4.38
CA GLN A 21 -58.88 8.47 -5.24
C GLN A 21 -57.78 8.02 -4.27
N GLU A 22 -57.78 6.73 -3.93
CA GLU A 22 -56.58 6.07 -3.43
C GLU A 22 -55.55 6.27 -4.53
N SER A 23 -54.68 7.28 -4.35
CA SER A 23 -53.49 7.39 -5.17
C SER A 23 -52.62 6.20 -4.78
N ASP A 24 -52.84 5.08 -5.45
CA ASP A 24 -51.92 3.95 -5.47
C ASP A 24 -50.67 4.41 -6.22
N CYS A 25 -49.90 5.27 -5.55
CA CYS A 25 -48.66 5.79 -6.05
C CYS A 25 -47.64 4.68 -5.82
N LEU A 26 -47.26 4.01 -6.91
CA LEU A 26 -46.18 3.01 -6.94
C LEU A 26 -44.95 3.45 -6.13
N VAL A 27 -44.67 4.75 -6.05
CA VAL A 27 -43.58 5.35 -5.26
C VAL A 27 -43.81 5.24 -3.74
N ASP A 28 -45.04 5.47 -3.25
CA ASP A 28 -45.37 5.38 -1.82
C ASP A 28 -45.38 3.91 -1.32
N SER A 29 -45.55 2.96 -2.25
CA SER A 29 -45.48 1.52 -1.98
C SER A 29 -44.05 0.95 -2.00
N GLN A 30 -43.05 1.74 -2.39
CA GLN A 30 -41.65 1.31 -2.39
C GLN A 30 -41.12 1.22 -0.96
N ILE A 31 -40.71 0.01 -0.57
CA ILE A 31 -40.13 -0.26 0.75
C ILE A 31 -38.70 0.30 0.86
N LEU A 32 -37.99 0.40 -0.26
CA LEU A 32 -36.65 0.98 -0.36
C LEU A 32 -36.73 2.47 -0.74
N VAL A 33 -36.65 3.32 0.28
CA VAL A 33 -36.65 4.79 0.12
C VAL A 33 -35.28 5.29 -0.38
N ASP A 34 -34.20 4.57 -0.06
CA ASP A 34 -32.89 4.71 -0.70
C ASP A 34 -32.44 3.32 -1.18
N PRO A 35 -32.59 2.99 -2.47
CA PRO A 35 -32.25 1.67 -2.99
C PRO A 35 -30.74 1.44 -3.10
N TYR A 36 -29.91 2.46 -2.85
CA TYR A 36 -28.46 2.36 -3.02
C TYR A 36 -27.74 2.41 -1.68
N LEU A 37 -27.09 1.31 -1.33
CA LEU A 37 -26.24 1.19 -0.14
C LEU A 37 -25.12 2.27 -0.12
N TYR A 38 -24.73 2.78 -1.28
CA TYR A 38 -23.71 3.81 -1.48
C TYR A 38 -24.02 4.69 -2.70
N ASP A 39 -23.40 5.87 -2.80
CA ASP A 39 -23.60 6.78 -3.93
C ASP A 39 -22.90 6.30 -5.21
N PHE A 40 -23.59 6.31 -6.34
CA PHE A 40 -22.94 6.13 -7.65
C PHE A 40 -22.00 7.28 -8.02
N PRO A 41 -21.10 7.08 -9.01
CA PRO A 41 -20.29 8.16 -9.54
C PRO A 41 -21.18 9.32 -10.03
N ARG A 42 -20.84 10.55 -9.66
CA ARG A 42 -21.58 11.75 -10.08
C ARG A 42 -21.20 12.12 -11.51
N LEU A 43 -22.09 11.89 -12.47
CA LEU A 43 -21.83 12.21 -13.88
C LEU A 43 -21.54 13.71 -14.04
N GLY A 44 -20.41 14.03 -14.69
CA GLY A 44 -19.93 15.41 -14.84
C GLY A 44 -19.22 15.99 -13.61
N GLY A 45 -18.99 15.20 -12.56
CA GLY A 45 -18.14 15.57 -11.45
C GLY A 45 -16.67 15.63 -11.89
N ASN A 46 -15.95 16.66 -11.43
CA ASN A 46 -14.52 16.80 -11.71
C ASN A 46 -13.68 16.37 -10.50
N GLY A 47 -12.56 15.69 -10.75
CA GLY A 47 -11.63 15.27 -9.71
C GLY A 47 -12.28 14.35 -8.67
N ALA A 48 -11.93 14.55 -7.40
CA ALA A 48 -12.44 13.74 -6.29
C ALA A 48 -13.99 13.74 -6.17
N ALA A 49 -14.66 14.81 -6.63
CA ALA A 49 -16.12 14.91 -6.59
C ALA A 49 -16.83 13.88 -7.51
N GLN A 50 -16.11 13.27 -8.47
CA GLN A 50 -16.62 12.19 -9.32
C GLN A 50 -17.05 10.98 -8.48
N PHE A 51 -16.34 10.69 -7.39
CA PHE A 51 -16.64 9.62 -6.42
C PHE A 51 -16.66 10.20 -5.00
N ALA A 52 -17.61 11.09 -4.73
CA ALA A 52 -17.76 11.72 -3.42
C ALA A 52 -18.07 10.68 -2.33
N MET A 53 -17.39 10.80 -1.18
CA MET A 53 -17.65 10.00 0.01
C MET A 53 -18.72 10.67 0.89
N ARG A 54 -19.71 9.91 1.35
CA ARG A 54 -20.74 10.42 2.29
C ARG A 54 -20.08 10.75 3.64
N PRO A 55 -20.52 11.80 4.36
CA PRO A 55 -20.11 12.01 5.74
C PRO A 55 -20.51 10.82 6.62
N CYS A 56 -19.60 10.33 7.45
CA CYS A 56 -19.85 9.26 8.40
C CYS A 56 -20.48 9.86 9.66
N HIS A 57 -21.80 9.69 9.83
CA HIS A 57 -22.55 10.30 10.95
C HIS A 57 -22.30 11.81 11.11
N GLY A 58 -22.24 12.54 9.99
CA GLY A 58 -21.97 13.98 9.96
C GLY A 58 -20.49 14.38 9.99
N PHE A 59 -19.58 13.44 10.21
CA PHE A 59 -18.12 13.66 10.16
C PHE A 59 -17.56 13.40 8.76
N LYS A 60 -16.67 14.30 8.29
CA LYS A 60 -15.98 14.10 6.99
C LYS A 60 -14.82 13.10 7.18
N LEU A 61 -15.06 11.84 6.82
CA LEU A 61 -14.09 10.76 6.93
C LEU A 61 -13.01 10.79 5.83
N GLU A 62 -13.35 11.32 4.65
CA GLU A 62 -12.42 11.53 3.55
C GLU A 62 -11.26 12.45 3.98
N GLU A 63 -10.03 11.99 3.85
CA GLU A 63 -8.80 12.65 4.32
C GLU A 63 -8.61 12.76 5.84
N ALA A 64 -9.49 12.19 6.66
CA ALA A 64 -9.32 12.22 8.11
C ALA A 64 -8.07 11.44 8.55
N THR A 65 -7.32 12.01 9.51
CA THR A 65 -6.21 11.33 10.18
C THR A 65 -6.71 10.37 11.24
N ILE A 66 -5.86 9.43 11.68
CA ILE A 66 -6.21 8.52 12.78
C ILE A 66 -6.55 9.30 14.06
N ASP A 67 -5.83 10.39 14.35
CA ASP A 67 -6.09 11.22 15.54
C ASP A 67 -7.49 11.85 15.51
N GLN A 68 -7.92 12.33 14.33
CA GLN A 68 -9.27 12.88 14.15
C GLN A 68 -10.33 11.80 14.32
N ILE A 69 -10.13 10.63 13.73
CA ILE A 69 -11.05 9.48 13.88
C ILE A 69 -11.13 9.03 15.34
N GLN A 70 -10.00 8.95 16.05
CA GLN A 70 -9.97 8.60 17.48
C GLN A 70 -10.69 9.64 18.35
N ALA A 71 -10.61 10.92 18.00
CA ALA A 71 -11.36 11.97 18.70
C ALA A 71 -12.88 11.75 18.58
N GLU A 72 -13.37 11.42 17.39
CA GLU A 72 -14.79 11.14 17.15
C GLU A 72 -15.27 9.85 17.83
N LEU A 73 -14.45 8.78 17.80
CA LEU A 73 -14.72 7.54 18.54
C LEU A 73 -14.78 7.79 20.06
N LYS A 74 -13.93 8.67 20.58
CA LYS A 74 -13.93 9.06 21.99
C LYS A 74 -15.14 9.91 22.36
N ASN A 75 -15.56 10.81 21.47
CA ASN A 75 -16.72 11.69 21.69
C ASN A 75 -18.06 10.96 21.52
N GLY A 76 -18.06 9.76 20.93
CA GLY A 76 -19.26 8.97 20.68
C GLY A 76 -20.06 9.44 19.47
N THR A 77 -19.44 10.21 18.56
CA THR A 77 -20.05 10.63 17.28
C THR A 77 -20.42 9.40 16.45
N PHE A 78 -19.55 8.38 16.48
CA PHE A 78 -19.79 7.05 15.95
C PHE A 78 -19.00 6.01 16.76
N THR A 79 -19.41 4.76 16.66
CA THR A 79 -18.72 3.57 17.20
C THR A 79 -17.74 2.99 16.17
N GLY A 80 -16.89 2.04 16.58
CA GLY A 80 -16.02 1.29 15.68
C GLY A 80 -16.79 0.46 14.66
N VAL A 81 -17.94 -0.10 15.03
CA VAL A 81 -18.88 -0.74 14.08
C VAL A 81 -19.36 0.26 13.03
N GLN A 82 -19.85 1.43 13.43
CA GLN A 82 -20.33 2.46 12.51
C GLN A 82 -19.20 3.01 11.62
N LEU A 83 -17.99 3.17 12.17
CA LEU A 83 -16.81 3.53 11.39
C LEU A 83 -16.52 2.48 10.30
N LEU A 84 -16.61 1.19 10.64
CA LEU A 84 -16.46 0.10 9.68
C LEU A 84 -17.56 0.14 8.60
N GLU A 85 -18.82 0.41 8.96
CA GLU A 85 -19.92 0.57 7.99
C GLU A 85 -19.60 1.68 6.96
N CYS A 86 -19.17 2.86 7.42
CA CYS A 86 -18.80 3.97 6.55
C CYS A 86 -17.65 3.62 5.57
N TYR A 87 -16.64 2.86 6.01
CA TYR A 87 -15.58 2.39 5.11
C TYR A 87 -16.07 1.29 4.17
N MET A 88 -16.95 0.39 4.62
CA MET A 88 -17.53 -0.65 3.78
C MET A 88 -18.40 -0.07 2.66
N ASP A 89 -19.17 0.99 2.93
CA ASP A 89 -19.92 1.72 1.89
C ASP A 89 -18.97 2.27 0.81
N ARG A 90 -17.83 2.83 1.24
CA ARG A 90 -16.80 3.33 0.33
C ARG A 90 -16.11 2.21 -0.46
N VAL A 91 -15.85 1.07 0.16
CA VAL A 91 -15.34 -0.12 -0.53
C VAL A 91 -16.34 -0.55 -1.61
N HIS A 92 -17.62 -0.73 -1.27
CA HIS A 92 -18.64 -1.14 -2.24
C HIS A 92 -18.82 -0.12 -3.39
N GLN A 93 -18.74 1.17 -3.08
CA GLN A 93 -18.80 2.24 -4.10
C GLN A 93 -17.72 2.12 -5.18
N THR A 94 -16.50 1.74 -4.77
CA THR A 94 -15.32 1.85 -5.64
C THR A 94 -14.81 0.50 -6.15
N GLN A 95 -15.19 -0.61 -5.51
CA GLN A 95 -14.74 -1.96 -5.87
C GLN A 95 -14.95 -2.31 -7.35
N PRO A 96 -16.10 -2.01 -8.01
CA PRO A 96 -16.31 -2.32 -9.42
C PRO A 96 -15.35 -1.60 -10.38
N TYR A 97 -14.61 -0.60 -9.88
CA TYR A 97 -13.67 0.19 -10.66
C TYR A 97 -12.23 -0.13 -10.27
N LEU A 98 -11.90 0.00 -8.98
CA LEU A 98 -10.54 -0.06 -8.45
C LEU A 98 -10.05 -1.48 -8.24
N ASN A 99 -10.91 -2.35 -7.73
CA ASN A 99 -10.57 -3.71 -7.34
C ASN A 99 -9.38 -3.81 -6.35
N ALA A 100 -9.32 -2.87 -5.38
CA ALA A 100 -8.21 -2.75 -4.43
C ALA A 100 -8.33 -3.68 -3.22
N ILE A 101 -9.57 -4.02 -2.82
CA ILE A 101 -9.83 -4.99 -1.76
C ILE A 101 -10.06 -6.34 -2.43
N LEU A 102 -9.16 -7.30 -2.19
CA LEU A 102 -9.25 -8.63 -2.77
C LEU A 102 -10.27 -9.48 -2.01
N GLN A 103 -10.25 -9.42 -0.68
CA GLN A 103 -11.17 -10.18 0.16
C GLN A 103 -11.52 -9.37 1.41
N VAL A 104 -12.82 -9.20 1.68
CA VAL A 104 -13.31 -8.59 2.93
C VAL A 104 -13.29 -9.65 4.03
N ASN A 105 -12.88 -9.27 5.23
CA ASN A 105 -12.88 -10.12 6.40
C ASN A 105 -14.32 -10.33 6.91
N PRO A 106 -14.89 -11.54 6.82
CA PRO A 106 -16.23 -11.81 7.33
C PRO A 106 -16.33 -11.71 8.87
N ASP A 107 -15.19 -11.67 9.57
CA ASP A 107 -15.13 -11.47 11.03
C ASP A 107 -15.07 -10.00 11.43
N ALA A 108 -14.89 -9.05 10.49
CA ALA A 108 -14.62 -7.64 10.77
C ALA A 108 -15.67 -7.01 11.71
N PHE A 109 -16.97 -7.15 11.42
CA PHE A 109 -18.02 -6.59 12.28
C PHE A 109 -18.06 -7.19 13.68
N THR A 110 -17.74 -8.48 13.82
CA THR A 110 -17.64 -9.14 15.13
C THR A 110 -16.45 -8.60 15.92
N ILE A 111 -15.32 -8.35 15.25
CA ILE A 111 -14.13 -7.77 15.87
C ILE A 111 -14.40 -6.31 16.27
N ALA A 112 -15.01 -5.52 15.39
CA ALA A 112 -15.36 -4.12 15.65
C ALA A 112 -16.24 -3.99 16.90
N LYS A 113 -17.28 -4.83 17.01
CA LYS A 113 -18.15 -4.87 18.19
C LYS A 113 -17.38 -5.15 19.47
N LYS A 114 -16.43 -6.10 19.45
CA LYS A 114 -15.59 -6.40 20.64
C LYS A 114 -14.70 -5.22 21.02
N LEU A 115 -14.13 -4.51 20.04
CA LEU A 115 -13.32 -3.32 20.30
C LEU A 115 -14.17 -2.16 20.85
N ASP A 116 -15.43 -2.05 20.44
CA ASP A 116 -16.39 -1.11 21.04
C ASP A 116 -16.75 -1.47 22.48
N GLU A 117 -16.98 -2.75 22.76
CA GLU A 117 -17.21 -3.26 24.12
C GLU A 117 -16.02 -2.98 25.04
N GLU A 118 -14.79 -3.17 24.55
CA GLU A 118 -13.57 -2.81 25.28
C GLU A 118 -13.50 -1.31 25.58
N ARG A 119 -13.77 -0.47 24.58
CA ARG A 119 -13.77 0.99 24.72
C ARG A 119 -14.82 1.43 25.75
N ALA A 120 -16.03 0.88 25.69
CA ALA A 120 -17.10 1.16 26.64
C ALA A 120 -16.75 0.71 28.08
N ALA A 121 -15.96 -0.36 28.22
CA ALA A 121 -15.42 -0.82 29.49
C ALA A 121 -14.18 -0.02 29.96
N GLY A 122 -13.78 1.05 29.25
CA GLY A 122 -12.61 1.87 29.58
C GLY A 122 -11.26 1.26 29.16
N THR A 123 -11.26 0.21 28.35
CA THR A 123 -10.06 -0.44 27.82
C THR A 123 -9.79 0.06 26.40
N VAL A 124 -8.82 0.98 26.25
CA VAL A 124 -8.35 1.48 24.96
C VAL A 124 -6.88 1.10 24.79
N ARG A 125 -6.56 0.35 23.73
CA ARG A 125 -5.23 -0.26 23.52
C ARG A 125 -4.19 0.69 22.93
N GLY A 126 -4.59 1.87 22.47
CA GLY A 126 -3.71 2.88 21.89
C GLY A 126 -4.36 3.63 20.73
N PRO A 127 -3.56 4.36 19.92
CA PRO A 127 -4.05 5.14 18.78
C PRO A 127 -4.75 4.32 17.70
N LEU A 128 -4.46 3.01 17.61
CA LEU A 128 -5.07 2.12 16.62
C LEU A 128 -6.35 1.43 17.10
N HIS A 129 -6.82 1.67 18.33
CA HIS A 129 -8.00 0.98 18.88
C HIS A 129 -9.27 1.23 18.06
N GLY A 130 -9.78 0.20 17.38
CA GLY A 130 -10.96 0.28 16.51
C GLY A 130 -10.67 0.84 15.11
N ILE A 131 -9.42 1.14 14.76
CA ILE A 131 -9.06 1.68 13.45
C ILE A 131 -9.02 0.55 12.41
N PRO A 132 -9.80 0.63 11.32
CA PRO A 132 -9.74 -0.36 10.24
C PRO A 132 -8.40 -0.32 9.51
N PHE A 133 -7.87 -1.50 9.17
CA PHE A 133 -6.71 -1.65 8.29
C PHE A 133 -6.86 -2.86 7.39
N ILE A 134 -6.08 -2.92 6.32
CA ILE A 134 -5.94 -4.11 5.46
C ILE A 134 -4.48 -4.55 5.39
N VAL A 135 -4.28 -5.80 5.01
CA VAL A 135 -2.95 -6.35 4.72
C VAL A 135 -2.92 -6.88 3.30
N LYS A 136 -1.79 -6.74 2.60
CA LYS A 136 -1.55 -7.40 1.31
C LYS A 136 -1.85 -8.91 1.39
N ASP A 137 -2.44 -9.50 0.35
CA ASP A 137 -2.92 -10.89 0.38
C ASP A 137 -1.81 -11.96 0.54
N ASN A 138 -0.53 -11.57 0.54
CA ASN A 138 0.59 -12.44 0.93
C ASN A 138 0.86 -12.47 2.45
N ILE A 139 0.17 -11.67 3.27
CA ILE A 139 0.36 -11.62 4.73
C ILE A 139 -0.69 -12.49 5.43
N ALA A 140 -0.27 -13.51 6.17
CA ALA A 140 -1.18 -14.46 6.82
C ALA A 140 -1.98 -13.84 7.98
N SER A 141 -3.23 -14.28 8.10
CA SER A 141 -4.08 -14.04 9.25
C SER A 141 -4.97 -15.25 9.51
N LYS A 142 -5.30 -15.53 10.78
CA LYS A 142 -6.06 -16.69 11.21
C LYS A 142 -7.58 -16.47 11.22
N ASP A 143 -8.04 -15.29 10.82
CA ASP A 143 -9.44 -15.00 10.52
C ASP A 143 -9.98 -15.93 9.42
N ARG A 144 -11.27 -15.83 9.13
CA ARG A 144 -11.88 -16.48 7.96
C ARG A 144 -11.51 -15.77 6.66
N LEU A 145 -10.21 -15.66 6.42
CA LEU A 145 -9.53 -15.05 5.28
C LEU A 145 -8.52 -16.04 4.69
N GLU A 146 -8.24 -15.87 3.40
CA GLU A 146 -7.24 -16.67 2.69
C GLU A 146 -5.95 -15.86 2.53
N THR A 147 -4.84 -16.54 2.23
CA THR A 147 -3.53 -15.89 1.99
C THR A 147 -2.94 -16.49 0.74
N THR A 148 -3.22 -15.90 -0.42
CA THR A 148 -3.06 -16.59 -1.71
C THR A 148 -1.97 -16.02 -2.60
N ALA A 149 -1.36 -14.90 -2.20
CA ALA A 149 -0.51 -14.09 -3.07
C ALA A 149 -1.17 -13.78 -4.43
N GLY A 150 -2.51 -13.69 -4.45
CA GLY A 150 -3.31 -13.43 -5.64
C GLY A 150 -3.56 -14.63 -6.56
N SER A 151 -3.01 -15.82 -6.29
CA SER A 151 -3.14 -16.99 -7.16
C SER A 151 -4.26 -17.93 -6.74
N TRP A 152 -4.92 -18.56 -7.72
CA TRP A 152 -5.89 -19.63 -7.47
C TRP A 152 -5.23 -20.91 -6.95
N ALA A 153 -3.91 -21.07 -7.17
CA ALA A 153 -3.13 -22.21 -6.70
C ALA A 153 -3.17 -22.40 -5.16
N LEU A 154 -3.37 -21.30 -4.44
CA LEU A 154 -3.49 -21.28 -2.98
C LEU A 154 -4.91 -21.03 -2.50
N LEU A 155 -5.94 -21.06 -3.36
CA LEU A 155 -7.31 -20.89 -2.91
C LEU A 155 -7.70 -21.97 -1.89
N GLY A 156 -8.31 -21.53 -0.79
CA GLY A 156 -8.76 -22.37 0.31
C GLY A 156 -7.67 -22.73 1.31
N ASN A 157 -6.42 -22.30 1.12
CA ASN A 157 -5.34 -22.66 2.03
C ASN A 157 -5.64 -22.23 3.48
N VAL A 158 -5.09 -23.00 4.42
CA VAL A 158 -5.23 -22.73 5.86
C VAL A 158 -3.85 -22.49 6.45
N VAL A 159 -3.62 -21.25 6.86
CA VAL A 159 -2.41 -20.87 7.61
C VAL A 159 -2.51 -21.34 9.07
N PRO A 160 -1.40 -21.71 9.73
CA PRO A 160 -1.46 -22.24 11.09
C PRO A 160 -1.77 -21.17 12.14
N ARG A 161 -1.49 -19.89 11.87
CA ARG A 161 -1.61 -18.76 12.80
C ARG A 161 -1.54 -17.41 12.09
N ASP A 162 -1.75 -16.33 12.83
CA ASP A 162 -1.46 -14.97 12.35
C ASP A 162 0.04 -14.80 12.03
N SER A 163 0.34 -14.00 11.00
CA SER A 163 1.67 -13.41 10.86
C SER A 163 2.01 -12.55 12.08
N HIS A 164 3.30 -12.35 12.34
CA HIS A 164 3.75 -11.53 13.47
C HIS A 164 3.19 -10.11 13.41
N VAL A 165 3.20 -9.52 12.22
CA VAL A 165 2.73 -8.15 11.99
C VAL A 165 1.22 -8.01 12.20
N VAL A 166 0.40 -9.00 11.79
CA VAL A 166 -1.05 -9.00 12.08
C VAL A 166 -1.30 -9.14 13.58
N HIS A 167 -0.55 -10.00 14.27
CA HIS A 167 -0.62 -10.12 15.73
C HIS A 167 -0.30 -8.79 16.42
N GLY A 168 0.74 -8.08 15.98
CA GLY A 168 1.11 -6.76 16.46
C GLY A 168 -0.01 -5.72 16.30
N MET A 169 -0.59 -5.64 15.10
CA MET A 169 -1.74 -4.76 14.82
C MET A 169 -2.95 -5.07 15.74
N ARG A 170 -3.28 -6.36 15.94
CA ARG A 170 -4.34 -6.78 16.87
C ARG A 170 -4.05 -6.40 18.31
N LYS A 171 -2.80 -6.55 18.75
CA LYS A 171 -2.37 -6.14 20.09
C LYS A 171 -2.54 -4.64 20.30
N ALA A 172 -2.28 -3.83 19.27
CA ALA A 172 -2.52 -2.38 19.26
C ALA A 172 -4.01 -2.00 19.16
N GLY A 173 -4.92 -2.97 18.98
CA GLY A 173 -6.36 -2.76 18.88
C GLY A 173 -6.87 -2.43 17.49
N ALA A 174 -6.06 -2.60 16.45
CA ALA A 174 -6.49 -2.37 15.07
C ALA A 174 -7.49 -3.43 14.60
N LEU A 175 -8.38 -3.03 13.70
CA LEU A 175 -9.45 -3.83 13.14
C LEU A 175 -9.10 -4.31 11.72
N LEU A 176 -8.85 -5.61 11.54
CA LEU A 176 -8.53 -6.16 10.22
C LEU A 176 -9.79 -6.21 9.33
N LEU A 177 -9.89 -5.29 8.37
CA LEU A 177 -10.99 -5.18 7.41
C LEU A 177 -10.91 -6.24 6.32
N GLY A 178 -9.71 -6.62 5.88
CA GLY A 178 -9.56 -7.58 4.78
C GLY A 178 -8.16 -7.68 4.19
N LYS A 179 -8.10 -8.31 3.02
CA LYS A 179 -6.91 -8.52 2.19
C LYS A 179 -6.90 -7.53 1.03
N ALA A 180 -5.76 -6.88 0.82
CA ALA A 180 -5.52 -5.99 -0.29
C ALA A 180 -5.08 -6.77 -1.53
N ALA A 181 -5.49 -6.29 -2.70
CA ALA A 181 -4.99 -6.80 -3.98
C ALA A 181 -3.47 -6.60 -4.11
N LEU A 182 -2.85 -7.41 -4.95
CA LEU A 182 -1.44 -7.34 -5.29
C LEU A 182 -1.23 -7.80 -6.73
N SER A 183 -0.05 -7.48 -7.24
CA SER A 183 0.54 -8.22 -8.35
C SER A 183 0.89 -9.63 -7.91
N GLU A 184 0.50 -10.61 -8.70
CA GLU A 184 0.56 -12.02 -8.29
C GLU A 184 1.96 -12.48 -7.94
N TRP A 185 2.09 -13.25 -6.85
CA TRP A 185 3.38 -13.70 -6.30
C TRP A 185 4.37 -12.57 -6.02
N ALA A 186 3.84 -11.38 -5.70
CA ALA A 186 4.64 -10.20 -5.41
C ALA A 186 5.63 -9.82 -6.54
N ASP A 187 5.24 -10.03 -7.80
CA ASP A 187 6.03 -9.80 -9.03
C ASP A 187 7.08 -10.86 -9.38
N MET A 188 7.34 -11.84 -8.49
CA MET A 188 8.28 -12.93 -8.75
C MET A 188 7.86 -13.86 -9.91
N ARG A 189 6.62 -13.73 -10.39
CA ARG A 189 6.04 -14.64 -11.37
C ARG A 189 6.68 -14.53 -12.76
N SER A 190 6.75 -13.33 -13.30
CA SER A 190 6.88 -13.08 -14.75
C SER A 190 7.67 -11.78 -14.98
N ASN A 191 8.46 -11.65 -16.04
CA ASN A 191 9.17 -10.39 -16.37
C ASN A 191 8.37 -9.44 -17.26
N ASN A 192 7.37 -9.94 -17.99
CA ASN A 192 6.42 -9.14 -18.76
C ASN A 192 5.00 -9.43 -18.29
N TYR A 193 4.43 -8.52 -17.51
CA TYR A 193 3.13 -8.68 -16.85
C TYR A 193 2.41 -7.34 -16.65
N SER A 194 1.14 -7.43 -16.27
CA SER A 194 0.32 -6.28 -15.88
C SER A 194 0.43 -6.04 -14.38
N GLU A 195 1.15 -5.00 -13.98
CA GLU A 195 1.28 -4.59 -12.58
C GLU A 195 -0.09 -4.41 -11.90
N GLY A 196 -0.26 -4.97 -10.71
CA GLY A 196 -1.49 -4.95 -9.94
C GLY A 196 -2.53 -5.99 -10.37
N PHE A 197 -2.22 -6.86 -11.33
CA PHE A 197 -3.05 -8.00 -11.70
C PHE A 197 -2.70 -9.25 -10.90
N SER A 198 -3.73 -10.00 -10.51
CA SER A 198 -3.60 -11.40 -10.13
C SER A 198 -4.78 -12.21 -10.62
N ALA A 199 -4.62 -13.51 -10.83
CA ALA A 199 -5.66 -14.36 -11.38
C ALA A 199 -6.90 -14.41 -10.47
N ARG A 200 -6.70 -14.45 -9.15
CA ARG A 200 -7.78 -14.41 -8.14
C ARG A 200 -8.34 -13.00 -7.95
N GLY A 201 -7.43 -12.02 -7.86
CA GLY A 201 -7.79 -10.66 -7.51
C GLY A 201 -8.31 -9.82 -8.67
N GLY A 202 -8.02 -10.18 -9.93
CA GLY A 202 -8.23 -9.32 -11.10
C GLY A 202 -7.26 -8.13 -11.14
N GLN A 203 -7.53 -7.15 -12.00
CA GLN A 203 -6.70 -5.95 -12.13
C GLN A 203 -7.07 -4.91 -11.07
N CYS A 204 -6.19 -4.66 -10.09
CA CYS A 204 -6.25 -3.48 -9.24
C CYS A 204 -5.80 -2.24 -10.03
N ARG A 205 -6.46 -1.09 -9.84
CA ARG A 205 -6.21 0.14 -10.63
C ARG A 205 -6.06 1.36 -9.75
N SER A 206 -5.31 2.36 -10.20
CA SER A 206 -5.13 3.60 -9.45
C SER A 206 -6.40 4.45 -9.48
N ALA A 207 -6.71 5.07 -8.34
CA ALA A 207 -7.80 6.03 -8.24
C ALA A 207 -7.49 7.38 -8.92
N TYR A 208 -6.23 7.64 -9.29
CA TYR A 208 -5.85 8.86 -10.03
C TYR A 208 -6.07 8.69 -11.52
N ASN A 209 -5.60 7.56 -12.08
CA ASN A 209 -5.79 7.21 -13.46
C ASN A 209 -5.90 5.68 -13.65
N PHE A 210 -7.03 5.25 -14.20
CA PHE A 210 -7.37 3.85 -14.40
C PHE A 210 -6.67 3.20 -15.61
N THR A 211 -5.98 3.98 -16.43
CA THR A 211 -5.44 3.56 -17.73
C THR A 211 -3.93 3.36 -17.72
N VAL A 212 -3.31 3.55 -16.57
CA VAL A 212 -1.85 3.46 -16.39
C VAL A 212 -1.55 2.54 -15.22
N ASN A 213 -0.30 2.08 -15.16
CA ASN A 213 0.18 1.24 -14.08
C ASN A 213 -0.20 1.90 -12.72
N PRO A 214 -0.68 1.15 -11.70
CA PRO A 214 -1.00 1.68 -10.36
C PRO A 214 0.15 1.66 -9.34
N GLY A 215 1.28 1.07 -9.71
CA GLY A 215 2.40 0.69 -8.86
C GLY A 215 2.15 -0.66 -8.19
N GLY A 216 3.21 -1.33 -7.74
CA GLY A 216 3.12 -2.67 -7.19
C GLY A 216 4.43 -3.12 -6.56
N SER A 217 4.47 -4.33 -5.99
CA SER A 217 3.37 -5.31 -5.96
C SER A 217 2.33 -5.08 -4.86
N SER A 218 2.55 -4.20 -3.87
CA SER A 218 1.53 -3.90 -2.83
C SER A 218 0.42 -2.96 -3.33
N THR A 219 -0.08 -3.21 -4.54
CA THR A 219 -0.96 -2.32 -5.29
C THR A 219 -2.24 -1.98 -4.52
N GLY A 220 -2.96 -2.98 -4.04
CA GLY A 220 -4.21 -2.79 -3.31
C GLY A 220 -4.00 -2.01 -2.02
N SER A 221 -2.91 -2.24 -1.30
CA SER A 221 -2.59 -1.50 -0.06
C SER A 221 -2.40 -0.01 -0.34
N GLY A 222 -1.65 0.33 -1.40
CA GLY A 222 -1.44 1.72 -1.80
C GLY A 222 -2.71 2.39 -2.31
N VAL A 223 -3.44 1.73 -3.20
CA VAL A 223 -4.69 2.25 -3.77
C VAL A 223 -5.76 2.42 -2.69
N ALA A 224 -5.88 1.47 -1.75
CA ALA A 224 -6.91 1.52 -0.72
C ALA A 224 -6.73 2.70 0.24
N VAL A 225 -5.51 2.99 0.67
CA VAL A 225 -5.22 4.17 1.50
C VAL A 225 -5.50 5.45 0.71
N ALA A 226 -5.07 5.50 -0.55
CA ALA A 226 -5.25 6.68 -1.39
C ALA A 226 -6.72 6.99 -1.73
N ALA A 227 -7.54 5.97 -1.91
CA ALA A 227 -8.96 6.08 -2.24
C ALA A 227 -9.87 6.21 -0.99
N ASN A 228 -9.30 6.35 0.21
CA ASN A 228 -10.01 6.40 1.49
C ASN A 228 -10.84 5.14 1.80
N LEU A 229 -10.35 3.95 1.40
CA LEU A 229 -10.98 2.67 1.75
C LEU A 229 -10.59 2.23 3.16
N VAL A 230 -9.39 2.64 3.61
CA VAL A 230 -8.88 2.50 4.98
C VAL A 230 -7.92 3.66 5.29
N PRO A 231 -7.70 4.01 6.56
CA PRO A 231 -6.71 5.02 6.94
C PRO A 231 -5.26 4.53 6.79
N ILE A 232 -5.02 3.23 7.00
CA ILE A 232 -3.69 2.61 6.95
C ILE A 232 -3.76 1.20 6.35
N ALA A 233 -2.64 0.73 5.81
CA ALA A 233 -2.49 -0.63 5.29
C ALA A 233 -1.07 -1.16 5.52
N LEU A 234 -0.93 -2.49 5.48
CA LEU A 234 0.37 -3.16 5.43
C LEU A 234 0.62 -3.71 4.02
N GLY A 235 1.88 -3.68 3.60
CA GLY A 235 2.34 -4.40 2.41
C GLY A 235 3.75 -4.92 2.59
N THR A 236 4.31 -5.45 1.52
CA THR A 236 5.64 -6.09 1.56
C THR A 236 6.50 -5.51 0.46
N GLU A 237 7.79 -5.35 0.75
CA GLU A 237 8.77 -4.94 -0.23
C GLU A 237 9.94 -5.91 -0.27
N THR A 238 10.18 -6.44 -1.46
CA THR A 238 11.42 -7.09 -1.88
C THR A 238 12.26 -6.08 -2.63
N ASP A 239 11.65 -5.40 -3.61
CA ASP A 239 12.27 -4.35 -4.41
C ASP A 239 11.17 -3.36 -4.86
N GLY A 240 11.14 -2.17 -4.28
CA GLY A 240 10.16 -1.11 -4.59
C GLY A 240 8.70 -1.37 -4.19
N SER A 241 8.33 -2.59 -3.81
CA SER A 241 6.94 -3.03 -3.64
C SER A 241 6.12 -2.39 -2.50
N VAL A 242 6.69 -1.48 -1.70
CA VAL A 242 6.01 -0.55 -0.78
C VAL A 242 6.16 0.89 -1.27
N ILE A 243 7.37 1.32 -1.61
CA ILE A 243 7.63 2.71 -2.00
C ILE A 243 6.99 3.07 -3.35
N ASN A 244 7.04 2.17 -4.34
CA ASN A 244 6.45 2.36 -5.65
C ASN A 244 4.91 2.55 -5.60
N PRO A 245 4.11 1.64 -5.00
CA PRO A 245 2.67 1.87 -4.89
C PRO A 245 2.34 3.06 -3.97
N ALA A 246 3.19 3.43 -3.00
CA ALA A 246 2.95 4.62 -2.19
C ALA A 246 3.10 5.92 -3.00
N GLN A 247 4.24 6.08 -3.68
CA GLN A 247 4.56 7.29 -4.43
C GLN A 247 3.57 7.51 -5.60
N ARG A 248 3.19 6.44 -6.30
CA ARG A 248 2.24 6.49 -7.43
C ARG A 248 0.78 6.67 -7.02
N ASN A 249 0.49 6.64 -5.72
CA ASN A 249 -0.86 6.90 -5.19
C ASN A 249 -0.90 8.11 -4.23
N SER A 250 0.14 8.95 -4.24
CA SER A 250 0.24 10.17 -3.42
C SER A 250 0.01 9.90 -1.93
N ILE A 251 0.67 8.87 -1.38
CA ILE A 251 0.58 8.54 0.05
C ILE A 251 1.98 8.31 0.62
N VAL A 252 2.07 8.21 1.95
CA VAL A 252 3.30 7.84 2.63
C VAL A 252 3.49 6.33 2.58
N GLY A 253 4.69 5.90 2.22
CA GLY A 253 5.14 4.52 2.32
C GLY A 253 6.41 4.46 3.15
N ILE A 254 6.46 3.53 4.10
CA ILE A 254 7.65 3.24 4.91
C ILE A 254 8.11 1.83 4.59
N LYS A 255 9.25 1.72 3.92
CA LYS A 255 10.00 0.48 3.81
C LYS A 255 11.07 0.47 4.91
N PRO A 256 10.94 -0.35 5.96
CA PRO A 256 11.93 -0.37 7.02
C PRO A 256 13.19 -1.14 6.63
N THR A 257 14.18 -1.12 7.51
CA THR A 257 15.35 -1.99 7.45
C THR A 257 14.91 -3.46 7.44
N VAL A 258 15.55 -4.29 6.62
CA VAL A 258 15.29 -5.74 6.62
C VAL A 258 15.69 -6.29 7.99
N GLY A 259 14.72 -6.87 8.69
CA GLY A 259 14.87 -7.31 10.08
C GLY A 259 14.32 -6.35 11.13
N LEU A 260 13.78 -5.17 10.77
CA LEU A 260 13.02 -4.38 11.76
C LEU A 260 11.63 -4.98 12.02
N THR A 261 10.93 -5.40 10.97
CA THR A 261 9.62 -6.05 11.02
C THR A 261 9.77 -7.52 10.64
N SER A 262 9.09 -8.41 11.39
CA SER A 262 9.15 -9.86 11.14
C SER A 262 8.43 -10.24 9.85
N ARG A 263 9.07 -11.10 9.04
CA ARG A 263 8.49 -11.71 7.84
C ARG A 263 7.76 -13.04 8.13
N ALA A 264 7.71 -13.48 9.38
CA ALA A 264 7.09 -14.76 9.72
C ALA A 264 5.58 -14.77 9.42
N GLY A 265 5.13 -15.76 8.63
CA GLY A 265 3.75 -15.87 8.16
C GLY A 265 3.45 -14.98 6.94
N VAL A 266 4.45 -14.57 6.18
CA VAL A 266 4.29 -13.86 4.91
C VAL A 266 4.76 -14.78 3.79
N ILE A 267 4.03 -14.89 2.67
CA ILE A 267 4.50 -15.60 1.47
C ILE A 267 5.72 -14.83 0.95
N PRO A 268 6.91 -15.46 0.92
CA PRO A 268 8.18 -14.75 0.73
C PRO A 268 8.55 -14.58 -0.74
N GLU A 269 9.49 -13.67 -0.99
CA GLU A 269 10.26 -13.58 -2.23
C GLU A 269 11.75 -13.83 -1.97
N SER A 270 12.41 -12.99 -1.17
CA SER A 270 13.80 -13.16 -0.76
C SER A 270 14.03 -12.82 0.70
N THR A 271 14.56 -13.78 1.47
CA THR A 271 14.96 -13.54 2.87
C THR A 271 16.00 -12.41 3.04
N HIS A 272 16.74 -12.02 1.99
CA HIS A 272 17.75 -10.96 2.10
C HIS A 272 17.20 -9.55 1.87
N GLN A 273 16.02 -9.42 1.23
CA GLN A 273 15.43 -8.12 0.88
C GLN A 273 14.01 -7.92 1.45
N ASP A 274 13.26 -8.99 1.70
CA ASP A 274 11.88 -8.92 2.15
C ASP A 274 11.72 -8.18 3.47
N THR A 275 10.76 -7.26 3.50
CA THR A 275 10.30 -6.61 4.72
C THR A 275 8.82 -6.24 4.65
N VAL A 276 8.15 -6.16 5.80
CA VAL A 276 6.77 -5.65 5.89
C VAL A 276 6.83 -4.15 6.12
N GLY A 277 6.26 -3.38 5.19
CA GLY A 277 6.17 -1.93 5.25
C GLY A 277 4.76 -1.43 5.53
N THR A 278 4.64 -0.13 5.77
CA THR A 278 3.38 0.52 6.15
C THR A 278 2.99 1.62 5.18
N PHE A 279 1.67 1.81 5.05
CA PHE A 279 1.06 2.87 4.25
C PHE A 279 0.17 3.74 5.12
N GLY A 280 0.19 5.04 4.89
CA GLY A 280 -0.71 6.01 5.51
C GLY A 280 -0.86 7.26 4.67
N LYS A 281 -1.96 8.00 4.84
CA LYS A 281 -2.10 9.32 4.21
C LYS A 281 -1.13 10.35 4.79
N THR A 282 -0.73 10.14 6.05
CA THR A 282 0.27 10.95 6.73
C THR A 282 1.42 10.09 7.27
N VAL A 283 2.57 10.71 7.50
CA VAL A 283 3.73 10.07 8.14
C VAL A 283 3.34 9.57 9.53
N ARG A 284 2.55 10.35 10.27
CA ARG A 284 2.04 9.95 11.59
C ARG A 284 1.23 8.65 11.53
N ASP A 285 0.29 8.55 10.60
CA ASP A 285 -0.57 7.37 10.48
C ASP A 285 0.25 6.12 10.09
N ALA A 286 1.20 6.26 9.15
CA ALA A 286 2.10 5.17 8.75
C ALA A 286 3.02 4.73 9.91
N VAL A 287 3.44 5.65 10.77
CA VAL A 287 4.28 5.37 11.95
C VAL A 287 3.48 4.71 13.07
N TYR A 288 2.18 5.01 13.24
CA TYR A 288 1.34 4.23 14.17
C TYR A 288 1.28 2.75 13.79
N ALA A 289 1.18 2.45 12.50
CA ALA A 289 1.26 1.07 12.02
C ALA A 289 2.66 0.47 12.25
N LEU A 290 3.74 1.23 12.00
CA LEU A 290 5.11 0.74 12.23
C LEU A 290 5.34 0.37 13.70
N ASP A 291 4.91 1.24 14.62
CA ASP A 291 5.00 1.03 16.08
C ASP A 291 4.26 -0.22 16.55
N ALA A 292 3.21 -0.63 15.82
CA ALA A 292 2.47 -1.83 16.13
C ALA A 292 3.15 -3.13 15.65
N ILE A 293 4.04 -3.06 14.65
CA ILE A 293 4.54 -4.26 13.95
C ILE A 293 6.06 -4.49 14.06
N TYR A 294 6.86 -3.50 14.46
CA TYR A 294 8.29 -3.71 14.67
C TYR A 294 8.53 -4.57 15.92
N GLY A 295 9.59 -5.36 15.89
CA GLY A 295 9.97 -6.17 17.03
C GLY A 295 10.67 -7.47 16.66
N ILE A 296 11.32 -8.06 17.67
CA ILE A 296 12.00 -9.35 17.56
C ILE A 296 10.97 -10.48 17.51
N ASP A 297 11.09 -11.34 16.50
CA ASP A 297 10.35 -12.60 16.38
C ASP A 297 11.35 -13.77 16.26
N PRO A 298 11.36 -14.72 17.19
CA PRO A 298 12.21 -15.91 17.09
C PRO A 298 11.99 -16.77 15.84
N ARG A 299 10.86 -16.63 15.13
CA ARG A 299 10.59 -17.31 13.86
C ARG A 299 11.22 -16.62 12.66
N ASP A 300 11.83 -15.45 12.85
CA ASP A 300 12.52 -14.70 11.82
C ASP A 300 13.86 -14.19 12.36
N ASN A 301 14.92 -14.92 12.07
CA ASN A 301 16.26 -14.66 12.61
C ASN A 301 16.81 -13.29 12.21
N TYR A 302 16.34 -12.67 11.12
CA TYR A 302 16.75 -11.31 10.76
C TYR A 302 16.36 -10.29 11.82
N THR A 303 15.30 -10.57 12.58
CA THR A 303 14.82 -9.63 13.58
C THR A 303 15.77 -9.47 14.76
N SER A 304 16.65 -10.44 15.04
CA SER A 304 17.64 -10.27 16.12
C SER A 304 18.64 -9.15 15.85
N ALA A 305 18.83 -8.76 14.58
CA ALA A 305 19.72 -7.67 14.21
C ALA A 305 19.29 -6.30 14.79
N GLN A 306 18.02 -6.16 15.20
CA GLN A 306 17.50 -4.92 15.77
C GLN A 306 17.75 -4.78 17.29
N GLU A 307 18.33 -5.80 17.94
CA GLU A 307 18.58 -5.80 19.38
C GLU A 307 19.49 -4.63 19.78
N GLY A 308 19.00 -3.78 20.69
CA GLY A 308 19.72 -2.57 21.13
C GLY A 308 19.73 -1.40 20.13
N LEU A 309 19.11 -1.55 18.96
CA LEU A 309 19.05 -0.51 17.91
C LEU A 309 17.67 0.15 17.76
N THR A 310 16.63 -0.42 18.38
CA THR A 310 15.27 0.15 18.36
C THR A 310 15.02 1.11 19.53
N PRO A 311 14.19 2.15 19.34
CA PRO A 311 13.93 3.13 20.38
C PRO A 311 13.04 2.58 21.50
N VAL A 312 13.35 2.99 22.73
CA VAL A 312 12.46 2.76 23.88
C VAL A 312 11.21 3.63 23.71
N GLY A 313 10.03 3.02 23.68
CA GLY A 313 8.75 3.73 23.57
C GLY A 313 8.26 3.98 22.14
N GLY A 314 8.84 3.32 21.13
CA GLY A 314 8.36 3.38 19.74
C GLY A 314 8.92 4.54 18.92
N TYR A 315 8.61 4.57 17.64
CA TYR A 315 9.06 5.56 16.67
C TYR A 315 8.18 6.81 16.59
N THR A 316 6.94 6.75 17.08
CA THR A 316 6.04 7.92 17.15
C THR A 316 6.68 9.15 17.83
N GLN A 317 7.60 8.94 18.78
CA GLN A 317 8.32 10.01 19.46
C GLN A 317 9.25 10.84 18.55
N PHE A 318 9.63 10.32 17.37
CA PHE A 318 10.48 11.02 16.41
C PHE A 318 9.70 11.86 15.40
N LEU A 319 8.36 11.76 15.39
CA LEU A 319 7.53 12.65 14.60
C LEU A 319 7.83 14.10 14.97
N SER A 320 8.11 14.93 13.96
CA SER A 320 8.54 16.30 14.14
C SER A 320 7.73 17.24 13.24
N ASN A 321 8.17 18.50 13.18
CA ASN A 321 7.55 19.54 12.37
C ASN A 321 8.65 20.27 11.57
N GLN A 322 8.26 21.22 10.71
CA GLN A 322 9.18 21.91 9.80
C GLN A 322 10.42 22.52 10.46
N THR A 323 10.39 22.84 11.77
CA THR A 323 11.54 23.40 12.49
C THR A 323 12.73 22.44 12.55
N ALA A 324 12.48 21.13 12.46
CA ALA A 324 13.53 20.11 12.44
C ALA A 324 14.41 20.18 11.18
N LEU A 325 13.96 20.84 10.11
CA LEU A 325 14.75 21.02 8.88
C LEU A 325 15.86 22.05 9.05
N LYS A 326 15.75 22.95 10.03
CA LYS A 326 16.79 23.95 10.28
C LYS A 326 18.10 23.28 10.69
N GLY A 327 19.12 23.41 9.84
CA GLY A 327 20.44 22.82 10.03
C GLY A 327 20.55 21.33 9.64
N ALA A 328 19.47 20.74 9.10
CA ALA A 328 19.54 19.43 8.46
C ALA A 328 20.37 19.52 7.18
N VAL A 329 21.11 18.46 6.85
CA VAL A 329 21.95 18.41 5.66
C VAL A 329 21.66 17.14 4.88
N PHE A 330 21.07 17.29 3.70
CA PHE A 330 20.73 16.18 2.82
C PHE A 330 21.67 16.09 1.63
N GLY A 331 21.83 14.88 1.08
CA GLY A 331 22.48 14.64 -0.20
C GLY A 331 21.49 14.47 -1.33
N ILE A 332 21.88 14.88 -2.55
CA ILE A 332 21.22 14.53 -3.81
C ILE A 332 22.24 13.77 -4.69
N PRO A 333 22.12 12.43 -4.79
CA PRO A 333 22.89 11.61 -5.72
C PRO A 333 22.42 11.86 -7.16
N TRP A 334 22.93 12.91 -7.78
CA TRP A 334 22.41 13.45 -9.04
C TRP A 334 22.59 12.49 -10.21
N LYS A 335 23.81 12.01 -10.44
CA LYS A 335 24.14 11.09 -11.54
C LYS A 335 23.60 9.69 -11.28
N SER A 336 23.52 9.30 -10.02
CA SER A 336 23.00 8.00 -9.62
C SER A 336 21.50 7.91 -9.90
N PHE A 337 20.73 8.98 -9.62
CA PHE A 337 19.26 8.90 -9.72
C PHE A 337 18.61 10.08 -10.43
N TRP A 338 18.86 11.32 -10.01
CA TRP A 338 18.08 12.48 -10.47
C TRP A 338 18.20 12.76 -11.97
N ALA A 339 19.37 12.52 -12.56
CA ALA A 339 19.60 12.70 -13.99
C ALA A 339 18.85 11.69 -14.87
N LEU A 340 18.31 10.62 -14.29
CA LEU A 340 17.55 9.57 -14.99
C LEU A 340 16.03 9.84 -14.98
N GLY A 341 15.57 10.80 -14.19
CA GLY A 341 14.14 11.09 -14.04
C GLY A 341 13.55 11.88 -15.20
N ASP A 342 12.23 11.79 -15.34
CA ASP A 342 11.45 12.62 -16.25
C ASP A 342 11.65 14.11 -15.94
N ALA A 343 11.91 14.92 -16.96
CA ALA A 343 12.31 16.31 -16.77
C ALA A 343 11.27 17.16 -16.03
N ASP A 344 9.97 16.91 -16.30
CA ASP A 344 8.89 17.66 -15.67
C ASP A 344 8.72 17.24 -14.20
N GLN A 345 8.81 15.94 -13.92
CA GLN A 345 8.80 15.45 -12.54
C GLN A 345 9.99 15.99 -11.74
N ILE A 346 11.20 15.93 -12.31
CA ILE A 346 12.41 16.42 -11.66
C ILE A 346 12.32 17.93 -11.39
N ALA A 347 11.76 18.72 -12.30
CA ALA A 347 11.54 20.15 -12.06
C ALA A 347 10.62 20.40 -10.86
N GLN A 348 9.52 19.67 -10.74
CA GLN A 348 8.60 19.76 -9.60
C GLN A 348 9.27 19.33 -8.28
N LEU A 349 10.06 18.25 -8.30
CA LEU A 349 10.80 17.80 -7.12
C LEU A 349 11.86 18.80 -6.70
N LEU A 350 12.53 19.47 -7.64
CA LEU A 350 13.49 20.53 -7.32
C LEU A 350 12.83 21.75 -6.69
N ASP A 351 11.57 22.06 -7.03
CA ASP A 351 10.81 23.09 -6.31
C ASP A 351 10.51 22.68 -4.86
N LEU A 352 10.22 21.40 -4.61
CA LEU A 352 10.09 20.88 -3.24
C LEU A 352 11.43 20.90 -2.49
N VAL A 353 12.55 20.60 -3.16
CA VAL A 353 13.91 20.73 -2.59
C VAL A 353 14.20 22.18 -2.20
N LYS A 354 13.90 23.17 -3.07
CA LYS A 354 14.05 24.60 -2.73
C LYS A 354 13.18 24.99 -1.52
N LEU A 355 11.97 24.42 -1.40
CA LEU A 355 11.12 24.64 -0.25
C LEU A 355 11.79 24.11 1.04
N ILE A 356 12.35 22.90 0.99
CA ILE A 356 13.12 22.31 2.10
C ILE A 356 14.32 23.19 2.48
N GLU A 357 15.07 23.71 1.50
CA GLU A 357 16.18 24.65 1.73
C GLU A 357 15.69 25.95 2.38
N SER A 358 14.54 26.48 1.96
CA SER A 358 13.95 27.70 2.54
C SER A 358 13.57 27.55 4.02
N ALA A 359 13.35 26.31 4.49
CA ALA A 359 13.13 25.99 5.90
C ALA A 359 14.44 25.88 6.71
N GLY A 360 15.59 26.08 6.06
CA GLY A 360 16.91 26.13 6.68
C GLY A 360 17.70 24.83 6.59
N ALA A 361 17.30 23.88 5.75
CA ALA A 361 18.11 22.72 5.41
C ALA A 361 19.17 23.09 4.36
N THR A 362 20.26 22.33 4.32
CA THR A 362 21.26 22.39 3.25
C THR A 362 21.13 21.15 2.39
N VAL A 363 21.11 21.30 1.06
CA VAL A 363 21.07 20.17 0.14
C VAL A 363 22.32 20.15 -0.73
N ILE A 364 23.05 19.04 -0.67
CA ILE A 364 24.38 18.89 -1.27
C ILE A 364 24.31 17.99 -2.49
N ASN A 365 24.72 18.53 -3.64
CA ASN A 365 24.97 17.74 -4.85
C ASN A 365 26.38 17.10 -4.80
N GLY A 366 26.61 16.03 -5.55
CA GLY A 366 27.87 15.29 -5.59
C GLY A 366 27.97 14.23 -4.50
N THR A 367 26.83 13.70 -4.05
CA THR A 367 26.71 12.61 -3.07
C THR A 367 26.40 11.29 -3.79
N GLU A 368 27.11 11.05 -4.90
CA GLU A 368 26.88 9.86 -5.73
C GLU A 368 27.28 8.58 -5.02
N LEU A 369 26.59 7.50 -5.36
CA LEU A 369 27.01 6.17 -4.95
C LEU A 369 28.29 5.82 -5.72
N PRO A 370 29.38 5.41 -5.04
CA PRO A 370 30.66 5.10 -5.71
C PRO A 370 30.55 4.16 -6.92
N HIS A 371 29.70 3.13 -6.83
CA HIS A 371 29.52 2.08 -7.84
C HIS A 371 28.29 2.28 -8.74
N TYR A 372 27.75 3.50 -8.84
CA TYR A 372 26.48 3.72 -9.54
C TYR A 372 26.48 3.23 -11.00
N LYS A 373 27.63 3.18 -11.70
CA LYS A 373 27.68 2.69 -13.09
C LYS A 373 27.50 1.17 -13.19
N GLU A 374 27.93 0.45 -12.16
CA GLU A 374 27.88 -1.00 -12.08
C GLU A 374 26.54 -1.50 -11.52
N ILE A 375 25.90 -0.72 -10.65
CA ILE A 375 24.69 -1.13 -9.92
C ILE A 375 23.41 -0.40 -10.34
N VAL A 376 23.51 0.78 -10.98
CA VAL A 376 22.34 1.51 -11.48
C VAL A 376 22.21 1.28 -12.99
N SER A 377 21.14 0.58 -13.37
CA SER A 377 20.77 0.40 -14.78
C SER A 377 20.38 1.75 -15.42
N PRO A 378 20.89 2.07 -16.63
CA PRO A 378 20.52 3.30 -17.33
C PRO A 378 19.09 3.26 -17.90
N ASP A 379 18.51 2.07 -18.05
CA ASP A 379 17.26 1.84 -18.78
C ASP A 379 16.05 1.57 -17.87
N GLY A 380 16.13 2.02 -16.60
CA GLY A 380 15.08 1.77 -15.60
C GLY A 380 15.43 0.63 -14.65
N TRP A 381 14.43 0.22 -13.85
CA TRP A 381 14.52 -0.91 -12.91
C TRP A 381 14.99 -2.19 -13.59
N ASN A 382 15.95 -2.90 -12.99
CA ASN A 382 16.43 -4.18 -13.52
C ASN A 382 17.23 -4.99 -12.48
N TRP A 383 16.54 -5.86 -11.75
CA TRP A 383 17.16 -6.84 -10.83
C TRP A 383 18.21 -7.78 -11.47
N ASP A 384 18.18 -7.97 -12.80
CA ASP A 384 19.12 -8.82 -13.53
C ASP A 384 20.26 -8.02 -14.19
N TYR A 385 20.45 -6.74 -13.80
CA TYR A 385 21.38 -5.83 -14.47
C TYR A 385 22.81 -6.39 -14.57
N GLY A 386 23.34 -6.99 -13.50
CA GLY A 386 24.64 -7.67 -13.53
C GLY A 386 24.74 -8.71 -14.65
N THR A 387 23.75 -9.60 -14.77
CA THR A 387 23.71 -10.62 -15.83
C THR A 387 23.58 -9.99 -17.21
N THR A 388 22.79 -8.92 -17.38
CA THR A 388 22.70 -8.20 -18.67
C THR A 388 24.03 -7.59 -19.10
N ARG A 389 24.93 -7.30 -18.14
CA ARG A 389 26.32 -6.87 -18.38
C ARG A 389 27.31 -8.03 -18.56
N GLY A 390 26.87 -9.28 -18.42
CA GLY A 390 27.71 -10.48 -18.49
C GLY A 390 28.27 -10.96 -17.14
N TYR A 391 27.81 -10.40 -16.02
CA TYR A 391 28.28 -10.67 -14.67
C TYR A 391 27.15 -11.18 -13.77
N SER A 392 26.78 -12.45 -13.93
CA SER A 392 25.72 -13.07 -13.09
C SER A 392 26.06 -13.06 -11.60
N ASN A 393 27.34 -13.05 -11.25
CA ASN A 393 27.85 -12.89 -9.89
C ASN A 393 27.76 -11.44 -9.35
N GLU A 394 27.14 -10.52 -10.09
CA GLU A 394 26.92 -9.10 -9.74
C GLU A 394 25.44 -8.70 -9.86
N SER A 395 24.51 -9.67 -9.91
CA SER A 395 23.07 -9.42 -10.08
C SER A 395 22.27 -9.87 -8.88
N SER A 396 21.30 -9.06 -8.43
CA SER A 396 20.42 -9.44 -7.32
C SER A 396 19.53 -10.62 -7.69
N TYR A 397 19.07 -10.69 -8.94
CA TYR A 397 18.24 -11.79 -9.41
C TYR A 397 18.92 -13.18 -9.30
N SER A 398 20.26 -13.24 -9.37
CA SER A 398 21.01 -14.47 -9.19
C SER A 398 20.81 -15.14 -7.83
N TYR A 399 20.62 -14.35 -6.76
CA TYR A 399 20.30 -14.91 -5.44
C TYR A 399 18.81 -14.92 -5.13
N ILE A 400 18.03 -13.93 -5.60
CA ILE A 400 16.58 -13.85 -5.34
C ILE A 400 15.86 -15.09 -5.87
N LYS A 401 16.16 -15.55 -7.09
CA LYS A 401 15.51 -16.75 -7.65
C LYS A 401 15.80 -18.03 -6.86
N VAL A 402 16.98 -18.11 -6.22
CA VAL A 402 17.39 -19.23 -5.35
C VAL A 402 16.70 -19.12 -3.99
N ASP A 403 16.60 -17.90 -3.45
CA ASP A 403 15.87 -17.63 -2.21
C ASP A 403 14.41 -18.00 -2.36
N PHE A 404 13.72 -17.52 -3.41
CA PHE A 404 12.31 -17.80 -3.63
C PHE A 404 12.02 -19.30 -3.64
N TYR A 405 12.85 -20.07 -4.34
CA TYR A 405 12.74 -21.53 -4.39
C TYR A 405 12.73 -22.15 -2.99
N ASN A 406 13.68 -21.75 -2.14
CA ASN A 406 13.82 -22.29 -0.80
C ASN A 406 12.77 -21.74 0.16
N ASN A 407 12.53 -20.43 0.14
CA ASN A 407 11.68 -19.73 1.09
C ASN A 407 10.20 -20.04 0.85
N LEU A 408 9.76 -20.17 -0.41
CA LEU A 408 8.39 -20.58 -0.71
C LEU A 408 8.12 -22.00 -0.22
N ARG A 409 9.05 -22.95 -0.46
CA ARG A 409 8.95 -24.32 0.07
C ARG A 409 8.81 -24.32 1.59
N ASP A 410 9.66 -23.55 2.28
CA ASP A 410 9.64 -23.49 3.74
C ASP A 410 8.31 -22.92 4.26
N TYR A 411 7.77 -21.86 3.63
CA TYR A 411 6.44 -21.33 3.94
C TYR A 411 5.34 -22.38 3.70
N LEU A 412 5.32 -23.03 2.53
CA LEU A 412 4.30 -24.03 2.16
C LEU A 412 4.34 -25.30 3.02
N SER A 413 5.46 -25.56 3.71
CA SER A 413 5.57 -26.67 4.67
C SER A 413 4.68 -26.49 5.91
N GLU A 414 4.32 -25.25 6.24
CA GLU A 414 3.46 -24.93 7.37
C GLU A 414 1.97 -24.77 7.00
N VAL A 415 1.66 -24.66 5.71
CA VAL A 415 0.31 -24.36 5.22
C VAL A 415 -0.48 -25.64 4.94
N GLU A 416 -1.75 -25.67 5.34
CA GLU A 416 -2.65 -26.81 5.11
C GLU A 416 -3.68 -26.52 4.01
N ASN A 417 -4.45 -27.54 3.64
CA ASN A 417 -5.51 -27.44 2.63
C ASN A 417 -5.07 -26.90 1.25
N THR A 418 -3.90 -27.34 0.78
CA THR A 418 -3.42 -27.11 -0.58
C THR A 418 -2.57 -28.30 -1.05
N ASN A 419 -2.59 -28.54 -2.36
CA ASN A 419 -1.72 -29.51 -3.03
C ASN A 419 -0.40 -28.88 -3.52
N VAL A 420 -0.25 -27.56 -3.46
CA VAL A 420 0.96 -26.86 -3.87
C VAL A 420 1.96 -26.88 -2.71
N ARG A 421 3.10 -27.54 -2.91
CA ARG A 421 4.14 -27.71 -1.87
C ARG A 421 5.51 -27.18 -2.28
N SER A 422 5.69 -26.82 -3.54
CA SER A 422 6.94 -26.30 -4.05
C SER A 422 6.75 -25.42 -5.29
N VAL A 423 7.86 -24.87 -5.80
CA VAL A 423 7.87 -24.14 -7.08
C VAL A 423 7.50 -25.06 -8.24
N GLU A 424 7.89 -26.34 -8.21
CA GLU A 424 7.49 -27.35 -9.21
C GLU A 424 5.96 -27.45 -9.31
N ASP A 425 5.29 -27.64 -8.17
CA ASP A 425 3.83 -27.77 -8.14
C ASP A 425 3.16 -26.49 -8.63
N LEU A 426 3.70 -25.32 -8.28
CA LEU A 426 3.19 -24.02 -8.71
C LEU A 426 3.34 -23.83 -10.23
N VAL A 427 4.52 -24.11 -10.77
CA VAL A 427 4.78 -24.01 -12.22
C VAL A 427 3.86 -24.94 -12.98
N GLN A 428 3.69 -26.18 -12.50
CA GLN A 428 2.80 -27.15 -13.11
C GLN A 428 1.33 -26.73 -13.01
N TYR A 429 0.89 -26.22 -11.85
CA TYR A 429 -0.46 -25.70 -11.68
C TYR A 429 -0.78 -24.61 -12.70
N ASN A 430 0.14 -23.67 -12.94
CA ASN A 430 -0.05 -22.59 -13.91
C ASN A 430 -0.08 -23.10 -15.36
N ILE A 431 0.65 -24.18 -15.67
CA ILE A 431 0.58 -24.85 -16.98
C ILE A 431 -0.79 -25.52 -17.15
N ASP A 432 -1.26 -26.26 -16.15
CA ASP A 432 -2.53 -26.98 -16.20
C ASP A 432 -3.73 -26.02 -16.23
N ASN A 433 -3.56 -24.81 -15.69
CA ASN A 433 -4.58 -23.75 -15.60
C ASN A 433 -4.22 -22.53 -16.46
N TYR A 434 -3.51 -22.72 -17.59
CA TYR A 434 -2.97 -21.63 -18.40
C TYR A 434 -4.02 -20.60 -18.87
N GLY A 435 -5.31 -20.95 -18.93
CA GLY A 435 -6.39 -20.04 -19.32
C GLY A 435 -6.75 -19.00 -18.25
N SER A 436 -6.66 -19.36 -16.96
CA SER A 436 -6.96 -18.45 -15.83
C SER A 436 -5.69 -17.92 -15.19
N GLU A 437 -4.67 -18.78 -15.06
CA GLU A 437 -3.40 -18.43 -14.45
C GLU A 437 -2.43 -17.88 -15.48
N GLY A 438 -2.34 -18.38 -16.71
CA GLY A 438 -1.41 -17.85 -17.72
C GLY A 438 0.01 -18.39 -17.64
N GLY A 439 0.22 -19.67 -17.31
CA GLY A 439 1.56 -20.27 -17.19
C GLY A 439 2.33 -20.44 -18.51
N LEU A 440 1.78 -20.01 -19.65
CA LEU A 440 2.39 -20.12 -20.97
C LEU A 440 2.50 -18.73 -21.63
N PRO A 441 3.65 -18.38 -22.23
CA PRO A 441 3.84 -17.11 -22.91
C PRO A 441 2.80 -16.87 -24.02
N GLY A 442 2.36 -15.62 -24.16
CA GLY A 442 1.43 -15.21 -25.22
C GLY A 442 -0.01 -15.71 -25.08
N ILE A 443 -0.37 -16.42 -24.01
CA ILE A 443 -1.74 -16.92 -23.81
C ILE A 443 -2.58 -15.97 -22.96
N HIS A 444 -2.15 -15.69 -21.73
CA HIS A 444 -2.87 -14.79 -20.83
C HIS A 444 -2.30 -13.38 -20.96
N PRO A 445 -3.11 -12.37 -21.30
CA PRO A 445 -2.57 -11.06 -21.66
C PRO A 445 -2.02 -10.26 -20.49
N ALA A 446 -2.41 -10.59 -19.25
CA ALA A 446 -1.80 -10.00 -18.06
C ALA A 446 -0.41 -10.59 -17.75
N PHE A 447 -0.01 -11.69 -18.42
CA PHE A 447 1.26 -12.38 -18.21
C PHE A 447 1.88 -12.68 -19.58
N GLY A 448 2.37 -11.64 -20.27
CA GLY A 448 2.90 -11.75 -21.63
C GLY A 448 4.04 -12.77 -21.76
N SER A 449 4.94 -12.84 -20.77
CA SER A 449 6.00 -13.87 -20.70
C SER A 449 5.59 -15.13 -19.93
N GLY A 450 4.34 -15.22 -19.48
CA GLY A 450 3.77 -16.35 -18.76
C GLY A 450 4.22 -16.44 -17.29
N GLN A 451 5.33 -17.14 -17.05
CA GLN A 451 5.86 -17.41 -15.70
C GLN A 451 7.39 -17.63 -15.68
N ASP A 452 8.11 -16.87 -16.51
CA ASP A 452 9.57 -16.97 -16.66
C ASP A 452 10.35 -16.69 -15.36
N GLY A 453 9.78 -15.91 -14.43
CA GLY A 453 10.33 -15.75 -13.08
C GLY A 453 10.28 -17.03 -12.25
N LEU A 454 9.12 -17.70 -12.23
CA LEU A 454 8.96 -18.99 -11.56
C LEU A 454 9.83 -20.08 -12.19
N ILE A 455 9.95 -20.09 -13.53
CA ILE A 455 10.81 -21.04 -14.25
C ILE A 455 12.28 -20.83 -13.87
N ALA A 456 12.76 -19.59 -13.83
CA ALA A 456 14.15 -19.30 -13.44
C ALA A 456 14.42 -19.72 -11.98
N SER A 457 13.44 -19.56 -11.08
CA SER A 457 13.53 -20.06 -9.72
C SER A 457 13.57 -21.59 -9.67
N LEU A 458 12.71 -22.27 -10.42
CA LEU A 458 12.70 -23.73 -10.56
C LEU A 458 14.04 -24.28 -11.07
N GLU A 459 14.62 -23.65 -12.09
CA GLU A 459 15.92 -24.04 -12.67
C GLU A 459 17.08 -23.94 -11.67
N SER A 460 16.96 -23.04 -10.68
CA SER A 460 17.95 -22.88 -9.62
C SER A 460 18.05 -24.11 -8.70
N LYS A 461 16.96 -24.88 -8.57
CA LYS A 461 16.82 -26.03 -7.66
C LYS A 461 17.14 -25.70 -6.20
N GLY A 462 17.08 -24.42 -5.83
CA GLY A 462 17.47 -23.92 -4.52
C GLY A 462 18.96 -24.04 -4.21
N ILE A 463 19.83 -24.25 -5.21
CA ILE A 463 21.26 -24.44 -5.01
C ILE A 463 21.94 -23.09 -4.77
N MET A 464 22.39 -22.86 -3.53
CA MET A 464 23.26 -21.74 -3.16
C MET A 464 24.71 -22.04 -3.57
N ASN A 465 25.02 -21.87 -4.85
CA ASN A 465 26.36 -22.09 -5.41
C ASN A 465 27.29 -20.87 -5.22
N GLU A 466 28.50 -20.93 -5.80
CA GLU A 466 29.46 -19.83 -5.73
C GLU A 466 28.88 -18.51 -6.32
N THR A 467 28.20 -18.56 -7.46
CA THR A 467 27.56 -17.40 -8.08
C THR A 467 26.53 -16.75 -7.15
N TYR A 468 25.71 -17.56 -6.45
CA TYR A 468 24.75 -17.06 -5.46
C TYR A 468 25.47 -16.25 -4.36
N PHE A 469 26.52 -16.80 -3.76
CA PHE A 469 27.21 -16.12 -2.66
C PHE A 469 28.00 -14.89 -3.13
N GLN A 470 28.60 -14.94 -4.32
CA GLN A 470 29.29 -13.80 -4.92
C GLN A 470 28.32 -12.67 -5.27
N ALA A 471 27.16 -12.99 -5.85
CA ALA A 471 26.12 -12.02 -6.15
C ALA A 471 25.59 -11.34 -4.88
N LEU A 472 25.29 -12.14 -3.84
CA LEU A 472 24.82 -11.62 -2.57
C LEU A 472 25.86 -10.71 -1.89
N GLU A 473 27.14 -11.10 -1.90
CA GLU A 473 28.24 -10.27 -1.39
C GLU A 473 28.36 -8.97 -2.16
N PHE A 474 28.39 -9.05 -3.50
CA PHE A 474 28.56 -7.90 -4.38
C PHE A 474 27.44 -6.90 -4.18
N CYS A 475 26.17 -7.34 -4.28
CA CYS A 475 25.02 -6.47 -4.09
C CYS A 475 25.03 -5.83 -2.71
N ARG A 476 25.28 -6.59 -1.63
CA ARG A 476 25.32 -6.02 -0.28
C ARG A 476 26.42 -4.99 -0.12
N ARG A 477 27.66 -5.33 -0.44
CA ARG A 477 28.80 -4.43 -0.26
C ARG A 477 28.64 -3.13 -1.09
N THR A 478 28.27 -3.26 -2.36
CA THR A 478 28.19 -2.12 -3.29
C THR A 478 26.97 -1.22 -3.07
N THR A 479 25.92 -1.71 -2.41
CA THR A 479 24.74 -0.92 -2.07
C THR A 479 24.76 -0.39 -0.62
N ARG A 480 25.49 -1.05 0.30
CA ARG A 480 25.66 -0.65 1.70
C ARG A 480 26.91 0.21 1.91
N GLU A 481 28.00 -0.39 2.36
CA GLU A 481 29.21 0.31 2.82
C GLU A 481 29.85 1.12 1.70
N GLU A 482 29.88 0.56 0.48
CA GLU A 482 30.44 1.21 -0.71
C GLU A 482 29.36 1.91 -1.55
N GLY A 483 28.11 1.95 -1.06
CA GLY A 483 26.96 2.55 -1.74
C GLY A 483 26.36 3.68 -0.92
N ILE A 484 25.20 3.40 -0.30
CA ILE A 484 24.42 4.38 0.46
C ILE A 484 25.24 4.97 1.62
N ASP A 485 26.00 4.15 2.35
CA ASP A 485 26.77 4.63 3.50
C ASP A 485 27.91 5.56 3.07
N ALA A 486 28.56 5.27 1.94
CA ALA A 486 29.57 6.13 1.36
C ALA A 486 28.96 7.45 0.86
N ALA A 487 27.81 7.41 0.18
CA ALA A 487 27.10 8.58 -0.29
C ALA A 487 26.62 9.49 0.86
N LEU A 488 26.30 8.91 2.02
CA LEU A 488 25.96 9.65 3.25
C LEU A 488 27.18 10.32 3.92
N LYS A 489 28.42 10.07 3.47
CA LYS A 489 29.61 10.77 3.97
C LYS A 489 30.00 11.89 3.01
N HIS A 490 29.95 13.13 3.51
CA HIS A 490 30.43 14.29 2.77
C HIS A 490 31.49 15.04 3.58
N GLY A 491 32.75 14.89 3.17
CA GLY A 491 33.90 15.34 3.96
C GLY A 491 33.92 14.66 5.33
N ASN A 492 33.97 15.46 6.40
CA ASN A 492 33.97 14.95 7.79
C ASN A 492 32.55 14.82 8.40
N ARG A 493 31.49 15.01 7.61
CA ARG A 493 30.09 14.99 8.08
C ARG A 493 29.36 13.75 7.56
N THR A 494 28.50 13.19 8.42
CA THR A 494 27.44 12.26 7.98
C THR A 494 26.17 13.06 7.71
N LEU A 495 25.57 12.85 6.55
CA LEU A 495 24.35 13.50 6.10
C LEU A 495 23.14 12.95 6.86
N ASP A 496 22.08 13.76 6.93
CA ASP A 496 20.82 13.44 7.59
C ASP A 496 19.93 12.50 6.74
N GLY A 497 20.26 12.35 5.45
CA GLY A 497 19.64 11.42 4.50
C GLY A 497 19.98 11.78 3.05
N LEU A 498 19.68 10.88 2.11
CA LEU A 498 19.75 11.17 0.69
C LEU A 498 18.33 11.37 0.15
N LEU A 499 18.08 12.50 -0.48
CA LEU A 499 16.84 12.79 -1.19
C LEU A 499 16.90 12.16 -2.58
N VAL A 500 15.89 11.36 -2.92
CA VAL A 500 15.81 10.66 -4.21
C VAL A 500 14.42 10.73 -4.82
N PRO A 501 14.30 10.74 -6.16
CA PRO A 501 13.04 10.56 -6.87
C PRO A 501 12.69 9.06 -6.94
N PRO A 502 11.68 8.55 -6.19
CA PRO A 502 11.35 7.14 -6.17
C PRO A 502 10.67 6.63 -7.46
N ASP A 503 10.21 7.51 -8.37
CA ASP A 503 9.76 7.11 -9.71
C ASP A 503 10.95 6.78 -10.64
N VAL A 504 12.16 7.21 -10.28
CA VAL A 504 13.41 6.59 -10.75
C VAL A 504 13.59 5.31 -9.92
N ALA A 505 12.99 4.24 -10.40
CA ALA A 505 12.85 2.98 -9.68
C ALA A 505 14.18 2.36 -9.21
N GLN A 506 15.30 2.69 -9.86
CA GLN A 506 16.63 2.29 -9.43
C GLN A 506 16.99 2.81 -8.03
N SER A 507 16.44 3.95 -7.61
CA SER A 507 16.69 4.49 -6.28
C SER A 507 16.11 3.61 -5.16
N VAL A 508 14.94 3.01 -5.39
CA VAL A 508 14.31 2.08 -4.42
C VAL A 508 14.94 0.70 -4.51
N GLU A 509 15.31 0.25 -5.70
CA GLU A 509 16.05 -1.00 -5.95
C GLU A 509 17.36 -1.05 -5.16
N ILE A 510 18.17 0.01 -5.21
CA ILE A 510 19.44 0.03 -4.47
C ILE A 510 19.22 -0.01 -2.96
N ALA A 511 18.22 0.70 -2.43
CA ALA A 511 17.90 0.63 -1.01
C ALA A 511 17.34 -0.73 -0.59
N ALA A 512 16.63 -1.40 -1.48
CA ALA A 512 16.09 -2.73 -1.28
C ALA A 512 17.20 -3.80 -1.23
N GLN A 513 18.13 -3.78 -2.19
CA GLN A 513 19.33 -4.63 -2.20
C GLN A 513 20.21 -4.41 -0.96
N ALA A 514 20.32 -3.16 -0.49
CA ALA A 514 21.00 -2.86 0.77
C ALA A 514 20.25 -3.40 1.99
N GLY A 515 18.92 -3.58 1.89
CA GLY A 515 18.05 -3.85 3.01
C GLY A 515 17.87 -2.64 3.94
N TYR A 516 18.08 -1.43 3.43
CA TYR A 516 18.11 -0.16 4.18
C TYR A 516 16.78 0.59 4.11
N PRO A 517 16.43 1.42 5.10
CA PRO A 517 15.09 2.00 5.17
C PRO A 517 14.90 3.17 4.19
N VAL A 518 13.67 3.30 3.69
CA VAL A 518 13.21 4.40 2.82
C VAL A 518 11.84 4.87 3.28
N ILE A 519 11.64 6.19 3.30
CA ILE A 519 10.32 6.80 3.48
C ILE A 519 10.03 7.71 2.29
N THR A 520 8.90 7.50 1.63
CA THR A 520 8.40 8.41 0.59
C THR A 520 7.27 9.28 1.11
N VAL A 521 7.25 10.54 0.68
CA VAL A 521 6.15 11.48 0.87
C VAL A 521 5.66 11.98 -0.50
N PRO A 522 4.40 12.42 -0.62
CA PRO A 522 3.89 12.96 -1.88
C PRO A 522 4.75 14.12 -2.40
N GLY A 523 5.16 14.08 -3.66
CA GLY A 523 6.09 15.05 -4.29
C GLY A 523 5.43 15.95 -5.34
N GLY A 524 4.56 15.38 -6.17
CA GLY A 524 3.87 16.10 -7.24
C GLY A 524 2.91 15.22 -8.03
N VAL A 525 2.40 15.74 -9.15
CA VAL A 525 1.54 15.02 -10.09
C VAL A 525 2.02 15.28 -11.52
N SER A 526 2.10 14.24 -12.32
CA SER A 526 2.45 14.34 -13.74
C SER A 526 1.33 15.04 -14.50
N ASP A 527 1.64 16.14 -15.18
CA ASP A 527 0.66 16.86 -16.00
C ASP A 527 0.16 16.03 -17.19
N VAL A 528 1.00 15.09 -17.66
CA VAL A 528 0.70 14.21 -18.80
C VAL A 528 -0.21 13.06 -18.37
N SER A 529 0.22 12.28 -17.37
CA SER A 529 -0.50 11.05 -16.98
C SER A 529 -1.57 11.28 -15.91
N GLY A 530 -1.48 12.36 -15.14
CA GLY A 530 -2.25 12.56 -13.92
C GLY A 530 -1.83 11.67 -12.77
N MET A 531 -0.73 10.92 -12.91
CA MET A 531 -0.22 10.08 -11.84
C MET A 531 0.59 10.90 -10.85
N PRO A 532 0.36 10.71 -9.54
CA PRO A 532 1.26 11.20 -8.51
C PRO A 532 2.67 10.62 -8.64
N PHE A 533 3.64 11.38 -8.15
CA PHE A 533 4.97 10.89 -7.84
C PHE A 533 5.47 11.45 -6.50
N GLY A 534 6.46 10.79 -5.92
CA GLY A 534 6.96 11.08 -4.57
C GLY A 534 8.31 11.82 -4.52
N LEU A 535 8.67 12.27 -3.32
CA LEU A 535 10.06 12.50 -2.92
C LEU A 535 10.36 11.49 -1.81
N ALA A 536 11.47 10.78 -1.88
CA ALA A 536 11.86 9.82 -0.85
C ALA A 536 13.16 10.23 -0.16
N ILE A 537 13.29 9.80 1.10
CA ILE A 537 14.51 9.89 1.88
C ILE A 537 15.00 8.45 2.11
N MET A 538 16.20 8.13 1.65
CA MET A 538 16.91 6.89 1.98
C MET A 538 18.04 7.18 2.97
N ASN A 539 18.36 6.22 3.83
CA ASN A 539 19.43 6.34 4.81
C ASN A 539 19.95 4.93 5.20
N THR A 540 20.90 4.83 6.12
CA THR A 540 21.56 3.59 6.55
C THR A 540 20.65 2.67 7.38
N ALA A 541 21.07 1.42 7.62
CA ALA A 541 20.32 0.47 8.43
C ALA A 541 19.93 1.05 9.81
N PHE A 542 18.72 0.72 10.27
CA PHE A 542 18.13 1.11 11.54
C PHE A 542 18.01 2.63 11.78
N SER A 543 18.02 3.43 10.72
CA SER A 543 17.88 4.89 10.81
C SER A 543 16.42 5.38 10.69
N GLU A 544 15.42 4.53 10.93
CA GLU A 544 14.00 4.89 10.77
C GLU A 544 13.62 6.09 11.64
N ALA A 545 14.20 6.23 12.84
CA ALA A 545 14.00 7.40 13.69
C ALA A 545 14.39 8.72 13.00
N THR A 546 15.53 8.73 12.30
CA THR A 546 16.01 9.88 11.52
C THR A 546 15.10 10.15 10.33
N LEU A 547 14.72 9.09 9.60
CA LEU A 547 13.84 9.21 8.44
C LEU A 547 12.45 9.73 8.84
N ILE A 548 11.88 9.22 9.94
CA ILE A 548 10.57 9.64 10.45
C ILE A 548 10.60 11.11 10.87
N LYS A 549 11.65 11.53 11.56
CA LYS A 549 11.86 12.93 11.92
C LYS A 549 11.79 13.83 10.68
N TYR A 550 12.60 13.55 9.66
CA TYR A 550 12.68 14.44 8.50
C TYR A 550 11.50 14.29 7.54
N ALA A 551 10.96 13.10 7.33
CA ALA A 551 9.76 12.91 6.51
C ALA A 551 8.56 13.66 7.10
N SER A 552 8.34 13.57 8.42
CA SER A 552 7.27 14.32 9.08
C SER A 552 7.51 15.83 9.07
N ALA A 553 8.78 16.27 9.15
CA ALA A 553 9.13 17.69 9.01
C ALA A 553 8.83 18.24 7.60
N ILE A 554 9.15 17.46 6.56
CA ILE A 554 8.82 17.80 5.16
C ILE A 554 7.30 17.81 4.96
N GLU A 555 6.59 16.81 5.48
CA GLU A 555 5.12 16.78 5.41
C GLU A 555 4.49 18.03 6.07
N ASP A 556 4.95 18.38 7.27
CA ASP A 556 4.47 19.57 7.99
C ASP A 556 4.81 20.87 7.24
N LEU A 557 6.02 20.99 6.69
CA LEU A 557 6.42 22.12 5.85
C LEU A 557 5.49 22.29 4.65
N LYS A 558 5.17 21.18 3.96
CA LYS A 558 4.26 21.20 2.81
C LYS A 558 2.88 21.73 3.19
N LYS A 559 2.30 21.25 4.29
CA LYS A 559 0.99 21.69 4.79
C LYS A 559 0.97 23.20 5.12
N ASN A 560 2.08 23.75 5.62
CA ASN A 560 2.19 25.17 5.97
C ASN A 560 2.42 26.10 4.77
N HIS A 561 2.64 25.56 3.56
CA HIS A 561 2.94 26.33 2.35
C HIS A 561 1.85 26.25 1.26
N GLY A 562 0.64 25.84 1.66
CA GLY A 562 -0.59 25.97 0.90
C GLY A 562 -0.90 24.82 -0.05
N ALA A 563 -2.09 24.90 -0.68
CA ALA A 563 -2.72 23.81 -1.42
C ALA A 563 -1.89 23.21 -2.57
N LYS A 564 -0.89 23.93 -3.09
CA LYS A 564 0.05 23.40 -4.11
C LYS A 564 0.79 22.15 -3.60
N TYR A 565 1.14 22.11 -2.31
CA TYR A 565 1.95 21.05 -1.73
C TYR A 565 1.14 20.04 -0.92
N ASP A 566 -0.16 20.28 -0.77
CA ASP A 566 -1.06 19.30 -0.18
C ASP A 566 -1.05 18.01 -1.01
N ARG A 567 -1.42 16.92 -0.35
CA ARG A 567 -1.63 15.65 -1.03
C ARG A 567 -2.67 15.85 -2.15
N ALA A 568 -2.34 15.43 -3.37
CA ALA A 568 -3.29 15.41 -4.46
C ALA A 568 -4.39 14.39 -4.18
N LEU A 569 -5.64 14.73 -4.45
CA LEU A 569 -6.75 13.80 -4.31
C LEU A 569 -6.97 12.99 -5.60
N PRO A 570 -7.52 11.78 -5.51
CA PRO A 570 -7.86 10.98 -6.68
C PRO A 570 -8.72 11.73 -7.70
N GLU A 571 -8.32 11.68 -8.97
CA GLU A 571 -9.04 12.34 -10.07
C GLU A 571 -9.95 11.40 -10.88
N TRP A 572 -9.83 10.10 -10.68
CA TRP A 572 -10.65 9.08 -11.34
C TRP A 572 -10.59 9.14 -12.88
N ARG A 573 -9.45 9.55 -13.44
CA ARG A 573 -9.27 9.67 -14.90
C ARG A 573 -9.50 8.32 -15.55
N GLY A 574 -10.34 8.32 -16.59
CA GLY A 574 -10.63 7.10 -17.35
C GLY A 574 -11.34 6.00 -16.56
N TYR A 575 -12.10 6.30 -15.50
CA TYR A 575 -12.76 5.27 -14.66
C TYR A 575 -13.67 4.28 -15.43
N LEU A 576 -14.19 4.68 -16.59
CA LEU A 576 -14.97 3.82 -17.50
C LEU A 576 -14.10 3.04 -18.49
N GLN A 577 -12.84 3.44 -18.68
CA GLN A 577 -11.93 2.77 -19.60
C GLN A 577 -11.50 1.43 -19.00
N ARG A 578 -11.70 0.39 -19.80
CA ARG A 578 -11.18 -0.96 -19.52
C ARG A 578 -10.12 -1.19 -20.58
N PRO A 579 -8.81 -1.04 -20.27
CA PRO A 579 -7.77 -1.35 -21.24
C PRO A 579 -8.02 -2.78 -21.71
N LEU A 580 -8.33 -2.93 -22.99
CA LEU A 580 -8.54 -4.24 -23.57
C LEU A 580 -7.15 -4.85 -23.73
N PRO A 581 -6.92 -6.05 -23.18
CA PRO A 581 -5.71 -6.75 -23.51
C PRO A 581 -5.62 -6.94 -25.02
N VAL A 582 -4.58 -6.38 -25.64
CA VAL A 582 -4.31 -6.65 -27.06
C VAL A 582 -3.74 -8.06 -27.10
N ALA A 583 -4.47 -8.99 -27.72
CA ALA A 583 -3.92 -10.31 -28.01
C ALA A 583 -2.71 -10.12 -28.93
N PHE A 584 -1.54 -10.56 -28.47
CA PHE A 584 -0.27 -10.47 -29.20
C PHE A 584 -0.30 -11.31 -30.48
#